data_AF-A0A9D6FGT2-F1
#
_entry.id   AF-A0A9D6FGT2-F1
#
_cell.length_a   1.000
_cell.length_b   1.000
_cell.length_c   1.000
_cell.angle_alpha   90.00
_cell.angle_beta   90.00
_cell.angle_gamma   90.00
#
_symmetry.space_group_name_H-M   'P 1'
#
loop_
_entity.id
_entity.type
_entity.pdbx_description
1 polymer ?
#
loop_
_entity_poly.entity_id
_entity_poly.type
_entity_poly.pdbx_seq_one_letter_code
_entity_poly.pdbx_strand_id
1 'polypeptide(L)'
;MTRLSAVSPGQILTGSLFNEPMRVETVLGNGPLSWVVGLVGTQSERFRKVTLTAADLDRLTVLDAEHSFDGDGRLLRLGLQAYALGIAYEFDPYFGLSISRVDPLPHQLEAVYDYLLKLARVRFLLADDAGAGKTIMSGLLIRELELRGLAERILIVCPANLAFQWQRELKEKFDTSFLVLKGQDIRDQFGMNQWLERRRVITSLDLAKRAEILPGLRQVHWDLVIVDEAHRMSASDESHKSLRYKLGELLRDTSDHMLLLTA
;
A
#
# COMPACT_ATOMS: atom_id res chain seq x y z
N MET A 1 -32.53 -20.83 4.56
CA MET A 1 -31.46 -21.71 4.02
C MET A 1 -32.11 -22.76 3.14
N THR A 2 -31.97 -22.61 1.84
CA THR A 2 -32.66 -23.43 0.83
C THR A 2 -31.62 -24.29 0.11
N ARG A 3 -31.86 -25.60 -0.04
CA ARG A 3 -30.95 -26.49 -0.78
C ARG A 3 -31.06 -26.20 -2.29
N LEU A 4 -29.93 -26.25 -2.99
CA LEU A 4 -29.81 -25.89 -4.40
C LEU A 4 -30.09 -27.07 -5.33
N SER A 5 -31.02 -26.90 -6.26
CA SER A 5 -31.16 -27.78 -7.43
C SER A 5 -30.38 -27.29 -8.65
N ALA A 6 -30.04 -25.98 -8.72
CA ALA A 6 -29.26 -25.36 -9.77
C ALA A 6 -28.61 -24.06 -9.30
N VAL A 7 -27.38 -23.77 -9.74
CA VAL A 7 -26.62 -22.54 -9.43
C VAL A 7 -26.91 -21.46 -10.47
N SER A 8 -27.13 -20.23 -10.03
CA SER A 8 -27.34 -19.06 -10.90
C SER A 8 -26.32 -17.95 -10.62
N PRO A 9 -25.91 -17.16 -11.64
CA PRO A 9 -25.12 -15.96 -11.43
C PRO A 9 -25.78 -15.00 -10.42
N GLY A 10 -24.96 -14.33 -9.61
CA GLY A 10 -25.38 -13.41 -8.55
C GLY A 10 -25.62 -14.06 -7.18
N GLN A 11 -25.75 -15.39 -7.11
CA GLN A 11 -25.92 -16.09 -5.83
C GLN A 11 -24.64 -16.06 -4.99
N ILE A 12 -24.77 -15.98 -3.67
CA ILE A 12 -23.66 -16.21 -2.74
C ILE A 12 -23.79 -17.63 -2.20
N LEU A 13 -22.77 -18.45 -2.45
CA LEU A 13 -22.70 -19.84 -2.02
C LEU A 13 -21.83 -19.95 -0.76
N THR A 14 -22.30 -20.73 0.21
CA THR A 14 -21.49 -21.13 1.37
C THR A 14 -21.59 -22.65 1.57
N GLY A 15 -20.57 -23.23 2.19
CA GLY A 15 -20.48 -24.67 2.43
C GLY A 15 -19.05 -25.12 2.67
N SER A 16 -18.88 -26.40 2.99
CA SER A 16 -17.57 -26.98 3.34
C SER A 16 -16.55 -27.01 2.21
N LEU A 17 -16.97 -26.71 0.97
CA LEU A 17 -16.09 -26.59 -0.20
C LEU A 17 -15.36 -25.24 -0.27
N PHE A 18 -15.77 -24.25 0.53
CA PHE A 18 -15.23 -22.90 0.50
C PHE A 18 -14.78 -22.45 1.88
N ASN A 19 -13.69 -21.68 1.92
CA ASN A 19 -13.13 -21.14 3.16
C ASN A 19 -13.76 -19.78 3.54
N GLU A 20 -14.54 -19.20 2.63
CA GLU A 20 -15.29 -17.97 2.75
C GLU A 20 -16.56 -18.07 1.87
N PRO A 21 -17.57 -17.20 2.05
CA PRO A 21 -18.70 -17.12 1.12
C PRO A 21 -18.23 -16.71 -0.29
N MET A 22 -18.81 -17.34 -1.31
CA MET A 22 -18.38 -17.17 -2.70
C MET A 22 -19.54 -16.65 -3.56
N ARG A 23 -19.38 -15.49 -4.20
CA ARG A 23 -20.34 -14.96 -5.17
C ARG A 23 -20.15 -15.62 -6.53
N VAL A 24 -21.24 -16.08 -7.13
CA VAL A 24 -21.26 -16.67 -8.47
C VAL A 24 -21.24 -15.58 -9.53
N GLU A 25 -20.17 -15.51 -10.32
CA GLU A 25 -20.07 -14.58 -11.45
C GLU A 25 -20.49 -15.24 -12.77
N THR A 26 -20.13 -16.51 -12.98
CA THR A 26 -20.44 -17.23 -14.22
C THR A 26 -20.83 -18.68 -13.95
N VAL A 27 -21.74 -19.21 -14.75
CA VAL A 27 -22.15 -20.62 -14.72
C VAL A 27 -22.20 -21.13 -16.15
N LEU A 28 -21.45 -22.19 -16.44
CA LEU A 28 -21.43 -22.87 -17.73
C LEU A 28 -21.75 -24.35 -17.53
N GLY A 29 -22.73 -24.88 -18.26
CA GLY A 29 -23.00 -26.31 -18.25
C GLY A 29 -21.81 -27.10 -18.82
N ASN A 30 -21.42 -28.17 -18.15
CA ASN A 30 -20.30 -29.03 -18.54
C ASN A 30 -20.71 -30.52 -18.53
N GLY A 31 -21.91 -30.82 -19.01
CA GLY A 31 -22.53 -32.14 -18.98
C GLY A 31 -23.91 -32.15 -18.29
N PRO A 32 -24.57 -33.32 -18.16
CA PRO A 32 -25.93 -33.42 -17.62
C PRO A 32 -26.07 -33.05 -16.14
N LEU A 33 -25.00 -33.15 -15.36
CA LEU A 33 -25.01 -32.99 -13.89
C LEU A 33 -23.75 -32.28 -13.37
N SER A 34 -23.11 -31.46 -14.22
CA SER A 34 -21.86 -30.77 -13.93
C SER A 34 -21.86 -29.36 -14.49
N TRP A 35 -21.38 -28.43 -13.68
CA TRP A 35 -21.28 -27.02 -14.01
C TRP A 35 -19.88 -26.51 -13.75
N VAL A 36 -19.36 -25.72 -14.69
CA VAL A 36 -18.16 -24.93 -14.50
C VAL A 36 -18.60 -23.55 -14.01
N VAL A 37 -18.22 -23.23 -12.77
CA VAL A 37 -18.68 -22.03 -12.07
C VAL A 37 -17.49 -21.11 -11.79
N GLY A 38 -17.59 -19.85 -12.24
CA GLY A 38 -16.69 -18.79 -11.84
C GLY A 38 -17.20 -18.14 -10.56
N LEU A 39 -16.37 -18.15 -9.52
CA LEU A 39 -16.68 -17.69 -8.17
C LEU A 39 -15.71 -16.58 -7.76
N VAL A 40 -16.20 -15.59 -7.01
CA VAL A 40 -15.38 -14.54 -6.38
C VAL A 40 -15.61 -14.57 -4.88
N GLY A 41 -14.54 -14.64 -4.08
CA GLY A 41 -14.64 -14.58 -2.62
C GLY A 41 -15.21 -13.23 -2.16
N THR A 42 -16.20 -13.23 -1.26
CA THR A 42 -16.83 -11.98 -0.81
C THR A 42 -15.94 -11.15 0.11
N GLN A 43 -14.87 -11.74 0.67
CA GLN A 43 -13.89 -11.03 1.49
C GLN A 43 -12.56 -10.88 0.76
N SER A 44 -12.09 -11.93 0.08
CA SER A 44 -10.79 -11.89 -0.60
C SER A 44 -10.81 -11.22 -1.97
N GLU A 45 -11.99 -11.03 -2.56
CA GLU A 45 -12.19 -10.57 -3.95
C GLU A 45 -11.43 -11.38 -5.01
N ARG A 46 -11.00 -12.60 -4.67
CA ARG A 46 -10.25 -13.46 -5.59
C ARG A 46 -11.18 -14.31 -6.43
N PHE A 47 -10.99 -14.24 -7.75
CA PHE A 47 -11.67 -15.10 -8.71
C PHE A 47 -11.11 -16.53 -8.68
N ARG A 48 -11.99 -17.52 -8.76
CA ARG A 48 -11.68 -18.94 -8.90
C ARG A 48 -12.66 -19.61 -9.84
N LYS A 49 -12.16 -20.52 -10.67
CA LYS A 49 -12.99 -21.36 -11.54
C LYS A 49 -13.03 -22.77 -10.97
N VAL A 50 -14.21 -23.28 -10.67
CA VAL A 50 -14.42 -24.61 -10.10
C VAL A 50 -15.40 -25.41 -10.95
N THR A 51 -15.27 -26.73 -10.93
CA THR A 51 -16.29 -27.62 -11.51
C THR A 51 -17.10 -28.20 -10.35
N LEU A 52 -18.41 -27.94 -10.33
CA LEU A 52 -19.35 -28.45 -9.34
C LEU A 52 -20.21 -29.55 -9.96
N THR A 53 -20.37 -30.64 -9.24
CA THR A 53 -21.30 -31.73 -9.59
C THR A 53 -22.63 -31.56 -8.83
N ALA A 54 -23.66 -32.29 -9.24
CA ALA A 54 -24.93 -32.31 -8.49
C ALA A 54 -24.75 -32.67 -7.01
N ALA A 55 -23.83 -33.60 -6.70
CA ALA A 55 -23.51 -33.98 -5.31
C ALA A 55 -22.78 -32.86 -4.54
N ASP A 56 -22.05 -31.98 -5.22
CA ASP A 56 -21.44 -30.81 -4.61
C ASP A 56 -22.50 -29.75 -4.29
N LEU A 57 -23.48 -29.56 -5.18
CA LEU A 57 -24.59 -28.62 -4.96
C LEU A 57 -25.43 -28.98 -3.72
N ASP A 58 -25.61 -30.27 -3.45
CA ASP A 58 -26.30 -30.75 -2.24
C ASP A 58 -25.60 -30.34 -0.93
N ARG A 59 -24.28 -30.06 -1.00
CA ARG A 59 -23.46 -29.62 0.14
C ARG A 59 -23.33 -28.11 0.25
N LEU A 60 -23.86 -27.38 -0.72
CA LEU A 60 -23.82 -25.92 -0.77
C LEU A 60 -25.18 -25.35 -0.36
N THR A 61 -25.14 -24.21 0.31
CA THR A 61 -26.33 -23.42 0.63
C THR A 61 -26.23 -22.07 -0.05
N VAL A 62 -27.34 -21.59 -0.62
CA VAL A 62 -27.45 -20.19 -1.00
C VAL A 62 -27.59 -19.39 0.27
N LEU A 63 -26.67 -18.47 0.45
CA LEU A 63 -26.86 -17.34 1.33
C LEU A 63 -27.73 -16.37 0.55
N ASP A 64 -29.05 -16.54 0.68
CA ASP A 64 -30.01 -15.57 0.12
C ASP A 64 -29.75 -14.25 0.82
N ALA A 65 -29.05 -13.36 0.13
CA ALA A 65 -29.07 -11.95 0.45
C ALA A 65 -30.35 -11.38 -0.20
N GLU A 66 -31.52 -11.78 0.30
CA GLU A 66 -32.64 -10.86 0.20
C GLU A 66 -32.18 -9.60 0.95
N HIS A 67 -32.10 -8.47 0.27
CA HIS A 67 -31.89 -7.19 0.93
C HIS A 67 -33.10 -6.92 1.81
N SER A 68 -33.04 -7.40 3.05
CA SER A 68 -34.07 -7.17 4.04
C SER A 68 -33.78 -5.84 4.76
N PHE A 69 -34.83 -5.07 5.02
CA PHE A 69 -34.74 -3.81 5.77
C PHE A 69 -34.88 -4.04 7.29
N ASP A 70 -34.63 -5.27 7.76
CA ASP A 70 -34.72 -5.69 9.16
C ASP A 70 -33.36 -5.67 9.89
N GLY A 71 -32.29 -5.27 9.19
CA GLY A 71 -30.96 -5.09 9.78
C GLY A 71 -30.94 -4.03 10.89
N ASP A 72 -29.97 -4.12 11.80
CA ASP A 72 -29.80 -3.13 12.86
C ASP A 72 -29.43 -1.76 12.27
N GLY A 73 -30.36 -0.81 12.32
CA GLY A 73 -30.14 0.57 11.84
C GLY A 73 -28.97 1.28 12.52
N ARG A 74 -28.59 0.90 13.74
CA ARG A 74 -27.38 1.43 14.41
C ARG A 74 -26.11 0.96 13.72
N LEU A 75 -26.04 -0.32 13.36
CA LEU A 75 -24.91 -0.88 12.63
C LEU A 75 -24.81 -0.28 11.22
N LEU A 76 -25.94 -0.12 10.53
CA LEU A 76 -25.96 0.56 9.22
C LEU A 76 -25.44 2.01 9.34
N ARG A 77 -25.92 2.77 10.32
CA ARG A 77 -25.45 4.14 10.57
C ARG A 77 -23.96 4.18 10.88
N LEU A 78 -23.46 3.27 11.71
CA LEU A 78 -22.03 3.17 12.03
C LEU A 78 -21.20 2.84 10.77
N GLY A 79 -21.67 1.93 9.93
CA GLY A 79 -21.03 1.60 8.65
C GLY A 79 -20.96 2.80 7.71
N LEU A 80 -22.06 3.54 7.56
CA LEU A 80 -22.11 4.77 6.75
C LEU A 80 -21.18 5.86 7.30
N GLN A 81 -21.11 6.04 8.62
CA GLN A 81 -20.19 6.99 9.25
C GLN A 81 -18.73 6.58 9.06
N ALA A 82 -18.41 5.30 9.22
CA ALA A 82 -17.07 4.77 8.97
C ALA A 82 -16.66 4.95 7.51
N TYR A 83 -17.56 4.68 6.56
CA TYR A 83 -17.33 4.90 5.15
C TYR A 83 -17.09 6.38 4.83
N ALA A 84 -17.96 7.28 5.33
CA ALA A 84 -17.80 8.73 5.15
C ALA A 84 -16.47 9.25 5.70
N LEU A 85 -16.03 8.77 6.87
CA LEU A 85 -14.71 9.09 7.42
C LEU A 85 -13.57 8.53 6.56
N GLY A 86 -13.74 7.34 5.98
CA GLY A 86 -12.77 6.72 5.08
C GLY A 86 -12.55 7.50 3.78
N ILE A 87 -13.57 8.23 3.31
CA ILE A 87 -13.49 9.07 2.10
C ILE A 87 -13.42 10.57 2.39
N ALA A 88 -13.22 10.98 3.65
CA ALA A 88 -13.26 12.38 4.05
C ALA A 88 -12.24 13.26 3.29
N TYR A 89 -11.12 12.67 2.85
CA TYR A 89 -10.12 13.35 2.02
C TYR A 89 -10.65 13.84 0.66
N GLU A 90 -11.75 13.28 0.15
CA GLU A 90 -12.39 13.75 -1.09
C GLU A 90 -13.07 15.12 -0.91
N PHE A 91 -13.46 15.45 0.33
CA PHE A 91 -14.22 16.67 0.66
C PHE A 91 -13.39 17.73 1.36
N ASP A 92 -12.28 17.33 2.00
CA ASP A 92 -11.31 18.23 2.64
C ASP A 92 -9.92 18.02 2.02
N PRO A 93 -9.46 18.94 1.16
CA PRO A 93 -8.13 18.88 0.56
C PRO A 93 -6.98 18.87 1.57
N TYR A 94 -7.23 19.24 2.83
CA TYR A 94 -6.25 19.30 3.93
C TYR A 94 -6.52 18.23 5.00
N PHE A 95 -7.28 17.18 4.68
CA PHE A 95 -7.66 16.17 5.68
C PHE A 95 -6.46 15.51 6.38
N GLY A 96 -5.38 15.23 5.65
CA GLY A 96 -4.14 14.68 6.20
C GLY A 96 -3.44 15.61 7.18
N LEU A 97 -3.54 16.93 6.98
CA LEU A 97 -3.09 17.92 7.95
C LEU A 97 -3.89 17.84 9.25
N SER A 98 -5.22 17.84 9.15
CA SER A 98 -6.14 17.87 10.29
C SER A 98 -5.98 16.69 11.26
N ILE A 99 -5.51 15.54 10.78
CA ILE A 99 -5.30 14.33 11.59
C ILE A 99 -3.83 14.12 11.99
N SER A 100 -2.93 14.98 11.52
CA SER A 100 -1.51 14.95 11.87
C SER A 100 -1.25 15.80 13.12
N ARG A 101 -0.23 15.42 13.91
CA ARG A 101 0.18 16.13 15.13
C ARG A 101 1.30 17.13 14.83
N VAL A 102 1.07 17.98 13.84
CA VAL A 102 2.04 18.99 13.37
C VAL A 102 1.37 20.33 13.16
N ASP A 103 2.11 21.40 13.44
CA ASP A 103 1.76 22.77 13.07
C ASP A 103 2.71 23.23 11.96
N PRO A 104 2.44 22.89 10.68
CA PRO A 104 3.34 23.20 9.59
C PRO A 104 3.34 24.69 9.26
N LEU A 105 4.48 25.17 8.78
CA LEU A 105 4.65 26.55 8.34
C LEU A 105 4.00 26.77 6.97
N PRO A 106 3.60 28.02 6.63
CA PRO A 106 2.92 28.31 5.37
C PRO A 106 3.66 27.80 4.12
N HIS A 107 4.99 27.95 4.07
CA HIS A 107 5.78 27.47 2.93
C HIS A 107 5.79 25.93 2.82
N GLN A 108 5.66 25.22 3.94
CA GLN A 108 5.57 23.76 3.95
C GLN A 108 4.22 23.29 3.40
N LEU A 109 3.14 24.01 3.75
CA LEU A 109 1.81 23.76 3.20
C LEU A 109 1.78 24.04 1.70
N GLU A 110 2.34 25.16 1.27
CA GLU A 110 2.42 25.52 -0.14
C GLU A 110 3.19 24.44 -0.92
N ALA A 111 4.39 24.05 -0.45
CA ALA A 111 5.19 23.01 -1.08
C ALA A 111 4.38 21.70 -1.28
N VAL A 112 3.70 21.23 -0.24
CA VAL A 112 2.99 19.94 -0.28
C VAL A 112 1.68 20.04 -1.06
N TYR A 113 0.78 20.94 -0.68
CA TYR A 113 -0.59 20.98 -1.21
C TYR A 113 -0.69 21.72 -2.55
N ASP A 114 0.13 22.75 -2.75
CA ASP A 114 0.06 23.54 -3.97
C ASP A 114 0.97 23.07 -5.09
N TYR A 115 2.01 22.29 -4.79
CA TYR A 115 2.91 21.74 -5.81
C TYR A 115 2.93 20.21 -5.81
N LEU A 116 3.38 19.56 -4.74
CA LEU A 116 3.62 18.11 -4.76
C LEU A 116 2.35 17.31 -5.08
N LEU A 117 1.24 17.58 -4.38
CA LEU A 117 -0.02 16.83 -4.53
C LEU A 117 -0.78 17.14 -5.83
N LYS A 118 -0.38 18.18 -6.59
CA LYS A 118 -0.95 18.46 -7.92
C LYS A 118 -0.30 17.61 -9.02
N LEU A 119 0.81 16.94 -8.73
CA LEU A 119 1.49 16.07 -9.67
C LEU A 119 0.84 14.68 -9.70
N ALA A 120 0.52 14.18 -10.90
CA ALA A 120 0.05 12.79 -11.06
C ALA A 120 1.08 11.76 -10.58
N ARG A 121 2.38 12.07 -10.73
CA ARG A 121 3.48 11.32 -10.13
C ARG A 121 4.43 12.30 -9.45
N VAL A 122 4.54 12.21 -8.13
CA VAL A 122 5.43 13.07 -7.34
C VAL A 122 6.88 12.64 -7.56
N ARG A 123 7.59 13.32 -8.46
CA ARG A 123 9.04 13.16 -8.67
C ARG A 123 9.69 14.52 -8.49
N PHE A 124 10.19 14.79 -7.28
CA PHE A 124 10.53 16.14 -6.86
C PHE A 124 11.79 16.18 -6.00
N LEU A 125 12.52 17.30 -6.04
CA LEU A 125 13.70 17.57 -5.22
C LEU A 125 13.40 18.73 -4.26
N LEU A 126 13.42 18.48 -2.96
CA LEU A 126 13.34 19.50 -1.91
C LEU A 126 14.75 19.93 -1.49
N ALA A 127 15.17 21.08 -2.02
CA ALA A 127 16.51 21.64 -1.86
C ALA A 127 16.56 22.87 -0.92
N ASP A 128 15.56 23.03 -0.04
CA ASP A 128 15.52 24.12 0.94
C ASP A 128 16.69 24.10 1.95
N ASP A 129 16.82 25.14 2.76
CA ASP A 129 17.85 25.16 3.80
C ASP A 129 17.67 24.06 4.86
N ALA A 130 18.77 23.71 5.51
CA ALA A 130 18.74 22.83 6.68
C ALA A 130 17.82 23.41 7.77
N GLY A 131 16.88 22.60 8.27
CA GLY A 131 15.89 23.05 9.24
C GLY A 131 14.59 23.60 8.65
N ALA A 132 14.46 23.73 7.32
CA ALA A 132 13.21 24.14 6.66
C ALA A 132 12.02 23.17 6.88
N GLY A 133 12.28 22.00 7.49
CA GLY A 133 11.26 21.00 7.84
C GLY A 133 10.92 20.02 6.73
N LYS A 134 11.91 19.62 5.92
CA LYS A 134 11.77 18.58 4.88
C LYS A 134 11.13 17.30 5.39
N THR A 135 11.44 16.88 6.61
CA THR A 135 10.84 15.70 7.26
C THR A 135 9.34 15.90 7.51
N ILE A 136 8.91 17.11 7.90
CA ILE A 136 7.48 17.44 8.08
C ILE A 136 6.77 17.42 6.71
N MET A 137 7.35 18.06 5.69
CA MET A 137 6.80 18.04 4.32
C MET A 137 6.68 16.62 3.77
N SER A 138 7.70 15.79 4.01
CA SER A 138 7.71 14.37 3.62
C SER A 138 6.64 13.56 4.35
N GLY A 139 6.46 13.78 5.65
CA GLY A 139 5.43 13.12 6.44
C GLY A 139 4.01 13.52 6.01
N LEU A 140 3.79 14.81 5.70
CA LEU A 140 2.53 15.29 5.13
C LEU A 140 2.24 14.62 3.78
N LEU A 141 3.24 14.55 2.89
CA LEU A 141 3.11 13.86 1.62
C LEU A 141 2.77 12.39 1.80
N ILE A 142 3.48 11.67 2.68
CA ILE A 142 3.19 10.27 3.00
C ILE A 142 1.74 10.13 3.45
N ARG A 143 1.30 10.96 4.40
CA ARG A 143 -0.04 10.85 4.99
C ARG A 143 -1.13 11.09 3.96
N GLU A 144 -0.95 12.10 3.10
CA GLU A 144 -1.89 12.43 2.04
C GLU A 144 -1.98 11.33 0.97
N LEU A 145 -0.84 10.78 0.54
CA LEU A 145 -0.84 9.66 -0.42
C LEU A 145 -1.49 8.40 0.16
N GLU A 146 -1.24 8.09 1.44
CA GLU A 146 -1.87 6.95 2.11
C GLU A 146 -3.39 7.11 2.24
N LEU A 147 -3.86 8.30 2.64
CA LEU A 147 -5.28 8.59 2.78
C LEU A 147 -6.03 8.46 1.46
N ARG A 148 -5.39 8.86 0.36
CA ARG A 148 -5.93 8.76 -1.01
C ARG A 148 -5.81 7.37 -1.61
N GLY A 149 -5.24 6.39 -0.89
CA GLY A 149 -4.98 5.05 -1.39
C GLY A 149 -3.93 5.00 -2.51
N LEU A 150 -3.10 6.04 -2.64
CA LEU A 150 -2.07 6.17 -3.68
C LEU A 150 -0.71 5.60 -3.27
N ALA A 151 -0.48 5.42 -1.97
CA ALA A 151 0.73 4.78 -1.47
C ALA A 151 0.43 3.87 -0.27
N GLU A 152 0.87 2.62 -0.34
CA GLU A 152 0.90 1.70 0.79
C GLU A 152 2.32 1.24 1.09
N ARG A 153 3.13 1.08 0.04
CA ARG A 153 4.49 0.57 0.09
C ARG A 153 5.50 1.69 -0.08
N ILE A 154 6.12 2.07 1.03
CA ILE A 154 6.96 3.26 1.16
C ILE A 154 8.36 2.85 1.64
N LEU A 155 9.38 3.31 0.92
CA LEU A 155 10.78 3.14 1.28
C LEU A 155 11.42 4.51 1.55
N ILE A 156 12.07 4.63 2.71
CA ILE A 156 12.89 5.79 3.05
C ILE A 156 14.35 5.33 3.10
N VAL A 157 15.20 5.98 2.31
CA VAL A 157 16.65 5.75 2.29
C VAL A 157 17.34 6.99 2.84
N CYS A 158 17.99 6.86 3.98
CA CYS A 158 18.63 8.00 4.66
C CYS A 158 20.04 7.65 5.15
N PRO A 159 20.82 8.61 5.65
CA PRO A 159 22.00 8.32 6.46
C PRO A 159 21.65 7.41 7.65
N ALA A 160 22.56 6.49 8.01
CA ALA A 160 22.30 5.51 9.07
C ALA A 160 22.00 6.15 10.44
N ASN A 161 22.59 7.30 10.72
CA ASN A 161 22.37 8.07 11.94
C ASN A 161 21.01 8.78 11.99
N LEU A 162 20.33 8.97 10.85
CA LEU A 162 19.02 9.62 10.78
C LEU A 162 17.85 8.63 10.76
N ALA A 163 18.10 7.33 10.56
CA ALA A 163 17.05 6.31 10.42
C ALA A 163 16.08 6.26 11.62
N PHE A 164 16.61 6.30 12.84
CA PHE A 164 15.79 6.32 14.05
C PHE A 164 15.07 7.65 14.26
N GLN A 165 15.65 8.77 13.83
CA GLN A 165 15.00 10.06 13.87
C GLN A 165 13.79 10.07 12.93
N TRP A 166 13.94 9.59 11.70
CA TRP A 166 12.84 9.41 10.74
C TRP A 166 11.73 8.55 11.32
N GLN A 167 12.08 7.38 11.87
CA GLN A 167 11.11 6.47 12.48
C GLN A 167 10.33 7.15 13.61
N ARG A 168 11.04 7.84 14.51
CA ARG A 168 10.43 8.55 15.64
C ARG A 168 9.52 9.67 15.17
N GLU A 169 10.00 10.54 14.27
CA GLU A 169 9.21 11.66 13.77
C GLU A 169 7.94 11.20 13.04
N LEU A 170 8.04 10.19 12.17
CA LEU A 170 6.86 9.63 11.51
C LEU A 170 5.86 9.02 12.49
N LYS A 171 6.34 8.36 13.54
CA LYS A 171 5.46 7.78 14.55
C LYS A 171 4.80 8.85 15.43
N GLU A 172 5.56 9.82 15.92
CA GLU A 172 5.07 10.83 16.87
C GLU A 172 4.18 11.87 16.18
N LYS A 173 4.55 12.32 14.98
CA LYS A 173 3.90 13.42 14.27
C LYS A 173 2.79 12.95 13.34
N PHE A 174 2.90 11.77 12.76
CA PHE A 174 1.99 11.27 11.72
C PHE A 174 1.36 9.91 12.06
N ASP A 175 1.55 9.41 13.29
CA ASP A 175 1.10 8.10 13.77
C ASP A 175 1.44 6.92 12.83
N THR A 176 2.52 7.06 12.05
CA THR A 176 2.88 6.10 11.01
C THR A 176 4.11 5.30 11.43
N SER A 177 3.94 4.00 11.63
CA SER A 177 5.02 3.09 12.04
C SER A 177 5.80 2.59 10.82
N PHE A 178 7.11 2.83 10.83
CA PHE A 178 8.07 2.26 9.87
C PHE A 178 9.01 1.28 10.55
N LEU A 179 9.42 0.24 9.83
CA LEU A 179 10.48 -0.67 10.28
C LEU A 179 11.84 -0.18 9.79
N VAL A 180 12.79 0.03 10.69
CA VAL A 180 14.18 0.30 10.33
C VAL A 180 14.88 -1.04 10.05
N LEU A 181 15.17 -1.34 8.78
CA LEU A 181 15.91 -2.53 8.38
C LEU A 181 17.41 -2.31 8.48
N LYS A 182 18.07 -3.20 9.24
CA LYS A 182 19.52 -3.30 9.39
C LYS A 182 20.03 -4.55 8.69
N GLY A 183 21.35 -4.61 8.50
CA GLY A 183 21.98 -5.75 7.83
C GLY A 183 21.94 -7.07 8.61
N GLN A 184 21.57 -7.07 9.90
CA GLN A 184 21.34 -8.29 10.68
C GLN A 184 19.95 -8.86 10.36
N ASP A 185 18.91 -8.01 10.34
CA ASP A 185 17.52 -8.42 10.04
C ASP A 185 17.39 -9.15 8.70
N ILE A 186 18.18 -8.74 7.70
CA ILE A 186 18.19 -9.37 6.38
C ILE A 186 18.91 -10.73 6.39
N ARG A 187 19.93 -10.90 7.24
CA ARG A 187 20.69 -12.14 7.35
C ARG A 187 19.97 -13.20 8.17
N ASP A 188 19.19 -12.79 9.17
CA ASP A 188 18.53 -13.70 10.10
C ASP A 188 17.31 -14.42 9.47
N GLN A 189 16.79 -13.92 8.34
CA GLN A 189 15.66 -14.50 7.61
C GLN A 189 16.08 -15.03 6.22
N PHE A 190 16.95 -16.04 6.23
CA PHE A 190 17.46 -16.67 5.02
C PHE A 190 16.32 -17.17 4.11
N GLY A 191 16.33 -16.76 2.83
CA GLY A 191 15.37 -17.20 1.83
C GLY A 191 14.08 -16.37 1.72
N MET A 192 13.88 -15.35 2.56
CA MET A 192 12.74 -14.43 2.45
C MET A 192 13.20 -13.02 2.10
N ASN A 193 12.58 -12.43 1.06
CA ASN A 193 12.84 -11.04 0.70
C ASN A 193 12.12 -10.08 1.66
N GLN A 194 12.85 -9.57 2.66
CA GLN A 194 12.33 -8.66 3.69
C GLN A 194 11.66 -7.39 3.11
N TRP A 195 12.10 -6.96 1.91
CA TRP A 195 11.55 -5.81 1.22
C TRP A 195 10.11 -6.05 0.71
N LEU A 196 9.73 -7.31 0.45
CA LEU A 196 8.37 -7.69 0.06
C LEU A 196 7.43 -7.79 1.27
N GLU A 197 7.91 -8.38 2.37
CA GLU A 197 7.13 -8.63 3.59
C GLU A 197 6.68 -7.34 4.29
N ARG A 198 7.47 -6.28 4.18
CA ARG A 198 7.24 -5.02 4.91
C ARG A 198 6.88 -3.90 3.96
N ARG A 199 5.70 -3.33 4.13
CA ARG A 199 5.21 -2.23 3.28
C ARG A 199 5.91 -0.90 3.61
N ARG A 200 6.24 -0.63 4.87
CA ARG A 200 6.84 0.63 5.32
C ARG A 200 8.22 0.41 5.91
N VAL A 201 9.26 0.81 5.17
CA VAL A 201 10.65 0.49 5.50
C VAL A 201 11.53 1.74 5.49
N ILE A 202 12.39 1.86 6.49
CA ILE A 202 13.52 2.78 6.51
C ILE A 202 14.80 1.96 6.42
N THR A 203 15.73 2.37 5.57
CA THR A 203 17.05 1.74 5.48
C THR A 203 18.15 2.76 5.26
N SER A 204 19.39 2.36 5.52
CA SER A 204 20.53 3.24 5.26
C SER A 204 21.01 3.12 3.81
N LEU A 205 21.46 4.25 3.26
CA LEU A 205 22.10 4.30 1.94
C LEU A 205 23.27 3.30 1.82
N ASP A 206 24.05 3.12 2.90
CA ASP A 206 25.21 2.23 2.92
C ASP A 206 24.85 0.75 2.98
N LEU A 207 23.65 0.40 3.47
CA LEU A 207 23.11 -0.96 3.39
C LEU A 207 22.48 -1.21 2.03
N ALA A 208 21.62 -0.30 1.57
CA ALA A 208 20.86 -0.45 0.34
C ALA A 208 21.74 -0.58 -0.91
N LYS A 209 22.90 0.08 -0.94
CA LYS A 209 23.82 0.05 -2.10
C LYS A 209 24.62 -1.25 -2.26
N ARG A 210 24.55 -2.18 -1.31
CA ARG A 210 25.38 -3.39 -1.30
C ARG A 210 24.91 -4.41 -2.34
N ALA A 211 25.86 -5.08 -2.98
CA ALA A 211 25.58 -5.99 -4.10
C ALA A 211 24.62 -7.13 -3.73
N GLU A 212 24.69 -7.62 -2.49
CA GLU A 212 23.81 -8.65 -1.95
C GLU A 212 22.38 -8.17 -1.67
N ILE A 213 22.16 -6.85 -1.53
CA ILE A 213 20.87 -6.25 -1.20
C ILE A 213 20.09 -5.82 -2.46
N LEU A 214 20.79 -5.33 -3.48
CA LEU A 214 20.19 -4.81 -4.71
C LEU A 214 19.22 -5.79 -5.42
N PRO A 215 19.46 -7.12 -5.49
CA PRO A 215 18.52 -8.06 -6.08
C PRO A 215 17.16 -8.07 -5.36
N GLY A 216 17.18 -7.99 -4.03
CA GLY A 216 15.95 -7.97 -3.22
C GLY A 216 15.15 -6.68 -3.45
N LEU A 217 15.82 -5.53 -3.47
CA LEU A 217 15.18 -4.24 -3.76
C LEU A 217 14.59 -4.18 -5.17
N ARG A 218 15.29 -4.74 -6.17
CA ARG A 218 14.86 -4.75 -7.58
C ARG A 218 13.54 -5.52 -7.80
N GLN A 219 13.25 -6.50 -6.96
CA GLN A 219 12.01 -7.29 -7.05
C GLN A 219 10.78 -6.55 -6.49
N VAL A 220 10.98 -5.41 -5.84
CA VAL A 220 9.90 -4.68 -5.17
C VAL A 220 9.59 -3.42 -5.96
N HIS A 221 8.32 -3.25 -6.29
CA HIS A 221 7.80 -1.98 -6.75
C HIS A 221 7.36 -1.14 -5.54
N TRP A 222 7.82 0.10 -5.45
CA TRP A 222 7.49 1.02 -4.35
C TRP A 222 6.51 2.08 -4.85
N ASP A 223 5.50 2.38 -4.05
CA ASP A 223 4.57 3.46 -4.40
C ASP A 223 5.25 4.81 -4.17
N LEU A 224 6.04 4.91 -3.08
CA LEU A 224 6.85 6.09 -2.77
C LEU A 224 8.25 5.70 -2.28
N VAL A 225 9.27 6.31 -2.88
CA VAL A 225 10.64 6.33 -2.37
C VAL A 225 11.00 7.74 -1.90
N ILE A 226 11.52 7.85 -0.68
CA ILE A 226 12.13 9.09 -0.18
C ILE A 226 13.63 8.86 0.01
N VAL A 227 14.46 9.73 -0.56
CA VAL A 227 15.91 9.70 -0.36
C VAL A 227 16.32 10.96 0.38
N ASP A 228 16.84 10.78 1.59
CA ASP A 228 17.40 11.85 2.40
C ASP A 228 18.91 12.01 2.17
N GLU A 229 19.39 13.25 2.22
CA GLU A 229 20.75 13.65 1.80
C GLU A 229 21.11 13.18 0.39
N ALA A 230 20.23 13.47 -0.57
CA ALA A 230 20.32 13.04 -1.96
C ALA A 230 21.60 13.53 -2.67
N HIS A 231 22.25 14.62 -2.20
CA HIS A 231 23.57 15.02 -2.69
C HIS A 231 24.64 13.93 -2.55
N ARG A 232 24.45 12.93 -1.68
CA ARG A 232 25.33 11.76 -1.54
C ARG A 232 25.22 10.77 -2.70
N MET A 233 24.19 10.87 -3.53
CA MET A 233 24.01 10.09 -4.76
C MET A 233 24.65 10.80 -5.95
N SER A 234 25.95 11.04 -5.90
CA SER A 234 26.68 11.74 -6.97
C SER A 234 27.29 10.80 -8.01
N ALA A 235 27.42 11.30 -9.25
CA ALA A 235 28.21 10.71 -10.32
C ALA A 235 29.19 11.78 -10.83
N SER A 236 30.42 11.40 -11.14
CA SER A 236 31.41 12.34 -11.70
C SER A 236 31.16 12.58 -13.19
N ASP A 237 30.74 11.55 -13.92
CA ASP A 237 30.29 11.60 -15.30
C ASP A 237 29.35 10.39 -15.59
N GLU A 238 28.78 10.32 -16.80
CA GLU A 238 27.87 9.23 -17.19
C GLU A 238 28.54 7.84 -17.16
N SER A 239 29.85 7.76 -17.38
CA SER A 239 30.62 6.51 -17.40
C SER A 239 31.09 6.06 -16.00
N HIS A 240 31.22 6.99 -15.05
CA HIS A 240 31.74 6.79 -13.70
C HIS A 240 30.67 7.09 -12.65
N LYS A 241 29.64 6.23 -12.61
CA LYS A 241 28.56 6.31 -11.61
C LYS A 241 28.96 5.62 -10.31
N SER A 242 28.83 6.33 -9.18
CA SER A 242 29.02 5.75 -7.86
C SER A 242 27.97 4.67 -7.55
N LEU A 243 28.25 3.77 -6.61
CA LEU A 243 27.26 2.76 -6.16
C LEU A 243 25.98 3.40 -5.61
N ARG A 244 26.10 4.58 -4.99
CA ARG A 244 24.96 5.35 -4.45
C ARG A 244 24.11 5.93 -5.57
N TYR A 245 24.75 6.42 -6.65
CA TYR A 245 24.05 6.87 -7.84
C TYR A 245 23.30 5.71 -8.53
N LYS A 246 23.96 4.56 -8.70
CA LYS A 246 23.33 3.36 -9.28
C LYS A 246 22.14 2.86 -8.44
N LEU A 247 22.21 2.97 -7.12
CA LEU A 247 21.07 2.72 -6.24
C LEU A 247 19.94 3.71 -6.52
N GLY A 248 20.24 5.01 -6.68
CA GLY A 248 19.25 6.01 -7.07
C GLY A 248 18.55 5.67 -8.39
N GLU A 249 19.28 5.23 -9.41
CA GLU A 249 18.70 4.78 -10.68
C GLU A 249 17.79 3.56 -10.51
N LEU A 250 18.23 2.57 -9.72
CA LEU A 250 17.38 1.41 -9.41
C LEU A 250 16.07 1.86 -8.76
N LEU A 251 16.14 2.69 -7.73
CA LEU A 251 14.97 3.15 -7.00
C LEU A 251 14.05 4.01 -7.86
N ARG A 252 14.62 4.82 -8.76
CA ARG A 252 13.87 5.59 -9.75
C ARG A 252 13.03 4.65 -10.63
N ASP A 253 13.63 3.57 -11.10
CA ASP A 253 12.99 2.64 -12.04
C ASP A 253 11.99 1.70 -11.37
N THR A 254 12.10 1.49 -10.05
CA THR A 254 11.20 0.64 -9.26
C THR A 254 10.25 1.45 -8.38
N SER A 255 9.93 2.70 -8.73
CA SER A 255 8.97 3.51 -7.97
C SER A 255 8.07 4.40 -8.83
N ASP A 256 6.83 4.58 -8.38
CA ASP A 256 5.88 5.54 -8.95
C ASP A 256 6.25 6.98 -8.54
N HIS A 257 6.36 7.19 -7.23
CA HIS A 257 6.74 8.47 -6.62
C HIS A 257 8.16 8.41 -6.07
N MET A 258 8.90 9.51 -6.22
CA MET A 258 10.26 9.66 -5.72
C MET A 258 10.49 11.08 -5.21
N LEU A 259 10.70 11.22 -3.91
CA LEU A 259 11.03 12.48 -3.26
C LEU A 259 12.51 12.48 -2.87
N LEU A 260 13.28 13.42 -3.39
CA LEU A 260 14.67 13.62 -3.04
C LEU A 260 14.78 14.81 -2.08
N LEU A 261 15.53 14.66 -1.00
CA LEU A 261 15.77 15.70 -0.01
C LEU A 261 17.26 16.01 0.01
N THR A 262 17.62 17.28 -0.12
CA THR A 262 19.01 17.74 0.06
C THR A 262 19.02 19.10 0.70
N ALA A 263 20.07 19.40 1.46
CA ALA A 263 20.50 20.76 1.72
C ALA A 263 21.65 21.13 0.77
#